data_AF-A0A9E5WE24-F1
#
_entry.id   AF-A0A9E5WE24-F1
#
_cell.length_a   1.000
_cell.length_b   1.000
_cell.length_c   1.000
_cell.angle_alpha   90.00
_cell.angle_beta   90.00
_cell.angle_gamma   90.00
#
_symmetry.space_group_name_H-M   'P 1'
#
loop_
_entity.id
_entity.type
_entity.pdbx_description
1 polymer ?
#
loop_
_entity_poly.entity_id
_entity_poly.type
_entity_poly.pdbx_seq_one_letter_code
_entity_poly.pdbx_strand_id
1 'polypeptide(L)'
;MRIFKEFIIPAGLIPALPLLGVILKGQAVMPYLVFPPKPVITSHAPFSPPVFTATACFIALAFLPLLKKGMTRKEKTKPEARGRFPLWGYVSFAGLFFFWVMAWTRFDWFKPFQAHTFFPLWLCWIISVNAIIYRSKTQCPMFNTPSKFLFLFMVSSLFWWAFEFLNRFVGNWYYTGSQYPGLEYFLLATLSFSTVLPAVESMKAYLLTFAWFKNRFKHARPLHGTGSRSFGLLMVASSGVLLSLVGIFPEILFFTVWLCPLFLLIGFRILSGRHHILSGAENGDYTMVAAYAAAGLICGFFWEMFNMYSLARWQYSIPYVDILHVFEMPLLGYAGYLPFGLECAVIIELIMGKPS
;
A
#
# COMPACT_ATOMS: atom_id res chain seq x y z
N MET A 1 1.99 -12.54 -24.76
CA MET A 1 1.46 -11.21 -25.15
C MET A 1 0.55 -10.54 -24.11
N ARG A 2 -0.27 -11.30 -23.34
CA ARG A 2 -1.24 -10.75 -22.35
C ARG A 2 -0.59 -10.11 -21.10
N ILE A 3 0.18 -10.89 -20.34
CA ILE A 3 0.94 -10.41 -19.16
C ILE A 3 1.89 -9.26 -19.56
N PHE A 4 2.43 -9.33 -20.77
CA PHE A 4 3.32 -8.31 -21.30
C PHE A 4 2.67 -6.92 -21.39
N LYS A 5 1.49 -6.81 -22.02
CA LYS A 5 0.80 -5.52 -22.17
C LYS A 5 0.19 -5.00 -20.87
N GLU A 6 -0.34 -5.89 -20.05
CA GLU A 6 -1.09 -5.51 -18.85
C GLU A 6 -0.16 -5.14 -17.67
N PHE A 7 1.06 -5.71 -17.62
CA PHE A 7 1.94 -5.55 -16.46
C PHE A 7 3.39 -5.22 -16.81
N ILE A 8 4.00 -5.87 -17.79
CA ILE A 8 5.43 -5.62 -18.11
C ILE A 8 5.63 -4.19 -18.63
N ILE A 9 4.73 -3.71 -19.50
CA ILE A 9 4.78 -2.32 -19.99
C ILE A 9 4.63 -1.31 -18.84
N PRO A 10 3.54 -1.31 -18.04
CA PRO A 10 3.43 -0.34 -16.95
C PRO A 10 4.54 -0.51 -15.90
N ALA A 11 4.98 -1.73 -15.58
CA ALA A 11 6.10 -1.95 -14.67
C ALA A 11 7.43 -1.36 -15.17
N GLY A 12 7.63 -1.32 -16.50
CA GLY A 12 8.78 -0.63 -17.11
C GLY A 12 8.60 0.89 -17.16
N LEU A 13 7.37 1.37 -17.42
CA LEU A 13 7.07 2.81 -17.50
C LEU A 13 7.19 3.52 -16.15
N ILE A 14 6.73 2.88 -15.07
CA ILE A 14 6.75 3.45 -13.71
C ILE A 14 8.15 3.99 -13.32
N PRO A 15 9.25 3.22 -13.43
CA PRO A 15 10.59 3.74 -13.16
C PRO A 15 11.17 4.57 -14.31
N ALA A 16 10.79 4.33 -15.57
CA ALA A 16 11.36 5.04 -16.72
C ALA A 16 10.89 6.49 -16.84
N LEU A 17 9.63 6.78 -16.52
CA LEU A 17 9.04 8.11 -16.72
C LEU A 17 9.68 9.19 -15.82
N PRO A 18 9.89 8.98 -14.51
CA PRO A 18 10.61 9.97 -13.69
C PRO A 18 12.04 10.22 -14.18
N LEU A 19 12.74 9.19 -14.67
CA LEU A 19 14.06 9.34 -15.29
C LEU A 19 14.00 10.19 -16.56
N LEU A 20 12.98 10.00 -17.40
CA LEU A 20 12.74 10.84 -18.57
C LEU A 20 12.60 12.31 -18.15
N GLY A 21 11.87 12.59 -17.07
CA GLY A 21 11.78 13.93 -16.47
C GLY A 21 13.13 14.54 -16.12
N VAL A 22 13.98 13.77 -15.44
CA VAL A 22 15.34 14.20 -15.07
C VAL A 22 16.19 14.50 -16.31
N ILE A 23 16.11 13.64 -17.34
CA ILE A 23 16.82 13.84 -18.61
C ILE A 23 16.33 15.10 -19.32
N LEU A 24 15.00 15.32 -19.38
CA LEU A 24 14.40 16.50 -20.01
C LEU A 24 14.76 17.81 -19.28
N LYS A 25 15.01 17.75 -17.97
CA LYS A 25 15.53 18.87 -17.18
C LYS A 25 17.03 19.12 -17.40
N GLY A 26 17.72 18.26 -18.15
CA GLY A 26 19.16 18.35 -18.38
C GLY A 26 20.01 17.94 -17.17
N GLN A 27 19.45 17.14 -16.25
CA GLN A 27 20.15 16.69 -15.04
C GLN A 27 20.74 15.29 -15.22
N ALA A 28 21.81 14.99 -14.46
CA ALA A 28 22.42 13.66 -14.46
C ALA A 28 21.50 12.63 -13.79
N VAL A 29 21.33 11.46 -14.42
CA VAL A 29 20.50 10.36 -13.88
C VAL A 29 21.21 9.54 -12.80
N MET A 30 22.55 9.55 -12.76
CA MET A 30 23.35 8.71 -11.86
C MET A 30 22.98 8.82 -10.37
N PRO A 31 22.69 10.01 -9.81
CA PRO A 31 22.26 10.12 -8.41
C PRO A 31 21.01 9.28 -8.08
N TYR A 32 20.10 9.11 -9.04
CA TYR A 32 18.87 8.34 -8.88
C TYR A 32 19.08 6.83 -9.06
N LEU A 33 20.28 6.39 -9.46
CA LEU A 33 20.61 4.97 -9.71
C LEU A 33 21.53 4.38 -8.62
N VAL A 34 22.03 5.20 -7.68
CA VAL A 34 22.90 4.75 -6.57
C VAL A 34 22.21 3.70 -5.70
N PHE A 35 23.01 2.74 -5.20
CA PHE A 35 22.55 1.66 -4.32
C PHE A 35 23.48 1.50 -3.10
N PRO A 36 22.97 1.30 -1.86
CA PRO A 36 21.57 1.30 -1.43
C PRO A 36 20.79 2.57 -1.83
N PRO A 37 19.45 2.50 -2.02
CA PRO A 37 18.65 3.66 -2.35
C PRO A 37 18.85 4.76 -1.31
N LYS A 38 19.12 5.97 -1.79
CA LYS A 38 19.10 7.18 -0.97
C LYS A 38 18.26 8.23 -1.69
N PRO A 39 17.36 8.93 -0.98
CA PRO A 39 16.69 10.09 -1.54
C PRO A 39 17.70 11.10 -2.07
N VAL A 40 17.47 11.59 -3.30
CA VAL A 40 18.27 12.69 -3.85
C VAL A 40 17.87 14.00 -3.18
N ILE A 41 16.58 14.16 -2.89
CA ILE A 41 16.03 15.27 -2.13
C ILE A 41 16.05 14.91 -0.65
N THR A 42 16.73 15.72 0.16
CA THR A 42 16.93 15.50 1.59
C THR A 42 16.32 16.60 2.47
N SER A 43 15.85 17.69 1.85
CA SER A 43 15.16 18.79 2.52
C SER A 43 13.97 19.20 1.68
N HIS A 44 12.83 19.43 2.33
CA HIS A 44 11.57 19.79 1.67
C HIS A 44 11.11 21.17 2.08
N ALA A 45 10.23 21.74 1.24
CA ALA A 45 9.57 23.00 1.53
C ALA A 45 8.78 22.93 2.86
N PRO A 46 8.83 24.00 3.67
CA PRO A 46 8.17 24.04 4.97
C PRO A 46 6.65 24.01 4.85
N PHE A 47 5.98 23.82 5.98
CA PHE A 47 4.52 23.82 6.09
C PHE A 47 3.87 25.03 5.39
N SER A 48 2.82 24.77 4.61
CA SER A 48 2.05 25.79 3.91
C SER A 48 0.55 25.63 4.20
N PRO A 49 -0.08 26.55 4.96
CA PRO A 49 -1.51 26.47 5.27
C PRO A 49 -2.43 26.40 4.04
N PRO A 50 -2.20 27.17 2.96
CA PRO A 50 -3.00 27.06 1.74
C PRO A 50 -2.90 25.68 1.08
N VAL A 51 -1.69 25.11 0.98
CA VAL A 51 -1.48 23.79 0.39
C VAL A 51 -2.13 22.71 1.26
N PHE A 52 -1.89 22.75 2.56
CA PHE A 52 -2.51 21.82 3.51
C PHE A 52 -4.03 21.85 3.43
N THR A 53 -4.64 23.04 3.41
CA THR A 53 -6.10 23.19 3.32
C THR A 53 -6.63 22.66 2.00
N ALA A 54 -5.97 22.97 0.89
CA ALA A 54 -6.36 22.46 -0.42
C ALA A 54 -6.26 20.93 -0.48
N THR A 55 -5.18 20.35 0.03
CA THR A 55 -4.98 18.89 0.10
C THR A 55 -6.02 18.24 1.01
N ALA A 56 -6.30 18.82 2.18
CA ALA A 56 -7.33 18.33 3.09
C ALA A 56 -8.73 18.35 2.46
N CYS A 57 -9.09 19.45 1.79
CA CYS A 57 -10.35 19.56 1.04
C CYS A 57 -10.44 18.54 -0.09
N PHE A 58 -9.36 18.34 -0.85
CA PHE A 58 -9.31 17.33 -1.91
C PHE A 58 -9.52 15.91 -1.36
N ILE A 59 -8.79 15.54 -0.29
CA ILE A 59 -8.94 14.25 0.38
C ILE A 59 -10.37 14.07 0.91
N ALA A 60 -10.90 15.10 1.59
CA ALA A 60 -12.27 15.08 2.09
C ALA A 60 -13.26 14.84 0.95
N LEU A 61 -13.21 15.61 -0.13
CA LEU A 61 -14.12 15.46 -1.26
C LEU A 61 -14.01 14.08 -1.93
N ALA A 62 -12.79 13.54 -2.07
CA ALA A 62 -12.55 12.24 -2.68
C ALA A 62 -13.14 11.08 -1.85
N PHE A 63 -13.07 11.16 -0.51
CA PHE A 63 -13.43 10.03 0.37
C PHE A 63 -14.72 10.23 1.17
N LEU A 64 -15.26 11.45 1.28
CA LEU A 64 -16.51 11.75 2.00
C LEU A 64 -17.68 10.86 1.55
N PRO A 65 -17.87 10.57 0.24
CA PRO A 65 -18.97 9.69 -0.17
C PRO A 65 -18.86 8.28 0.41
N LEU A 66 -17.65 7.72 0.43
CA LEU A 66 -17.36 6.40 0.99
C LEU A 66 -17.47 6.40 2.52
N LEU A 67 -16.95 7.44 3.18
CA LEU A 67 -17.02 7.61 4.64
C LEU A 67 -18.45 7.79 5.13
N LYS A 68 -19.21 8.70 4.50
CA LYS A 68 -20.63 8.92 4.80
C LYS A 68 -21.42 7.63 4.61
N LYS A 69 -21.10 6.84 3.57
CA LYS A 69 -21.68 5.52 3.41
C LYS A 69 -21.27 4.62 4.58
N GLY A 70 -19.99 4.50 4.92
CA GLY A 70 -19.51 3.67 6.03
C GLY A 70 -20.13 4.00 7.41
N MET A 71 -20.46 5.27 7.67
CA MET A 71 -20.93 5.74 8.99
C MET A 71 -22.43 5.60 9.26
N THR A 72 -23.27 5.29 8.27
CA THR A 72 -24.72 5.14 8.54
C THR A 72 -25.01 3.91 9.41
N ARG A 73 -26.13 3.95 10.13
CA ARG A 73 -26.56 2.92 11.10
C ARG A 73 -26.32 1.48 10.62
N LYS A 74 -25.65 0.70 11.48
CA LYS A 74 -25.38 -0.73 11.27
C LYS A 74 -26.68 -1.52 11.10
N GLU A 75 -26.75 -2.34 10.06
CA GLU A 75 -27.73 -3.42 10.00
C GLU A 75 -27.43 -4.43 11.12
N LYS A 76 -28.48 -4.91 11.79
CA LYS A 76 -28.35 -6.00 12.76
C LYS A 76 -28.03 -7.30 12.01
N THR A 77 -26.76 -7.61 11.87
CA THR A 77 -26.33 -8.93 11.39
C THR A 77 -26.30 -9.92 12.54
N LYS A 78 -26.89 -11.11 12.38
CA LYS A 78 -26.75 -12.20 13.36
C LYS A 78 -25.26 -12.54 13.51
N PRO A 79 -24.75 -12.72 14.74
CA PRO A 79 -23.38 -13.18 14.94
C PRO A 79 -23.25 -14.57 14.32
N GLU A 80 -22.31 -14.74 13.38
CA GLU A 80 -21.94 -16.06 12.88
C GLU A 80 -21.34 -16.90 14.03
N ALA A 81 -21.68 -18.19 14.09
CA ALA A 81 -21.12 -19.10 15.08
C ALA A 81 -19.59 -19.13 14.93
N ARG A 82 -18.86 -18.83 16.01
CA ARG A 82 -17.40 -18.81 16.01
C ARG A 82 -16.88 -20.18 16.43
N GLY A 83 -16.02 -20.78 15.62
CA GLY A 83 -15.29 -21.98 15.99
C GLY A 83 -14.26 -21.73 17.10
N ARG A 84 -13.56 -22.80 17.50
CA ARG A 84 -12.40 -22.72 18.37
C ARG A 84 -11.27 -21.95 17.67
N PHE A 85 -10.56 -21.13 18.42
CA PHE A 85 -9.39 -20.41 17.90
C PHE A 85 -8.23 -21.40 17.73
N PRO A 86 -7.53 -21.42 16.59
CA PRO A 86 -6.52 -22.44 16.34
C PRO A 86 -5.23 -22.20 17.15
N LEU A 87 -4.51 -23.28 17.49
CA LEU A 87 -3.26 -23.22 18.25
C LEU A 87 -2.21 -22.30 17.60
N TRP A 88 -2.04 -22.40 16.28
CA TRP A 88 -1.10 -21.56 15.52
C TRP A 88 -1.46 -20.07 15.61
N GLY A 89 -2.73 -19.74 15.83
CA GLY A 89 -3.17 -18.37 16.10
C GLY A 89 -2.72 -17.86 17.46
N TYR A 90 -2.76 -18.69 18.51
CA TYR A 90 -2.25 -18.31 19.83
C TYR A 90 -0.74 -18.07 19.77
N VAL A 91 -0.01 -18.96 19.09
CA VAL A 91 1.43 -18.82 18.87
C VAL A 91 1.75 -17.55 18.09
N SER A 92 1.00 -17.23 17.02
CA SER A 92 1.26 -16.03 16.25
C SER A 92 0.95 -14.74 17.03
N PHE A 93 -0.08 -14.72 17.86
CA PHE A 93 -0.36 -13.58 18.74
C PHE A 93 0.70 -13.40 19.82
N ALA A 94 1.16 -14.49 20.44
CA ALA A 94 2.26 -14.43 21.41
C ALA A 94 3.55 -13.92 20.75
N GLY A 95 3.86 -14.40 19.55
CA GLY A 95 4.98 -13.91 18.74
C GLY A 95 4.83 -12.44 18.37
N LEU A 96 3.65 -12.00 17.93
CA LEU A 96 3.36 -10.60 17.61
C LEU A 96 3.61 -9.70 18.82
N PHE A 97 3.09 -10.09 19.99
CA PHE A 97 3.30 -9.34 21.23
C PHE A 97 4.79 -9.32 21.63
N PHE A 98 5.46 -10.47 21.55
CA PHE A 98 6.89 -10.58 21.84
C PHE A 98 7.72 -9.65 20.94
N PHE A 99 7.57 -9.74 19.62
CA PHE A 99 8.33 -8.91 18.69
C PHE A 99 7.96 -7.43 18.79
N TRP A 100 6.72 -7.10 19.17
CA TRP A 100 6.34 -5.71 19.44
C TRP A 100 7.12 -5.18 20.66
N VAL A 101 7.09 -5.90 21.77
CA VAL A 101 7.84 -5.54 22.98
C VAL A 101 9.34 -5.42 22.68
N MET A 102 9.93 -6.35 21.92
CA MET A 102 11.34 -6.30 21.52
C MET A 102 11.64 -5.16 20.54
N ALA A 103 10.72 -4.80 19.65
CA ALA A 103 10.88 -3.68 18.73
C ALA A 103 10.84 -2.34 19.46
N TRP A 104 10.02 -2.21 20.48
CA TRP A 104 9.81 -0.95 21.21
C TRP A 104 10.70 -0.79 22.44
N THR A 105 11.29 -1.88 22.92
CA THR A 105 12.16 -1.88 24.10
C THR A 105 13.59 -2.22 23.70
N ARG A 106 14.54 -1.40 24.15
CA ARG A 106 15.97 -1.58 23.83
C ARG A 106 16.67 -2.46 24.85
N PHE A 107 16.25 -3.72 24.97
CA PHE A 107 16.92 -4.67 25.85
C PHE A 107 18.34 -4.99 25.36
N ASP A 108 19.33 -4.84 26.24
CA ASP A 108 20.76 -5.04 25.89
C ASP A 108 21.05 -6.43 25.32
N TRP A 109 20.44 -7.47 25.90
CA TRP A 109 20.61 -8.86 25.44
C TRP A 109 20.04 -9.10 24.03
N PHE A 110 19.12 -8.26 23.56
CA PHE A 110 18.48 -8.40 22.24
C PHE A 110 19.15 -7.53 21.16
N LYS A 111 20.20 -6.77 21.50
CA LYS A 111 20.88 -5.79 20.62
C LYS A 111 21.18 -6.29 19.20
N PRO A 112 21.68 -7.53 18.97
CA PRO A 112 21.96 -8.02 17.62
C PRO A 112 20.73 -8.13 16.71
N PHE A 113 19.53 -8.25 17.30
CA PHE A 113 18.28 -8.49 16.57
C PHE A 113 17.33 -7.28 16.58
N GLN A 114 17.64 -6.23 17.36
CA GLN A 114 16.78 -5.05 17.50
C GLN A 114 16.45 -4.37 16.17
N ALA A 115 17.38 -4.37 15.21
CA ALA A 115 17.17 -3.78 13.88
C ALA A 115 16.35 -4.66 12.92
N HIS A 116 16.06 -5.91 13.31
CA HIS A 116 15.45 -6.93 12.45
C HIS A 116 14.06 -7.36 12.90
N THR A 117 13.44 -6.63 13.82
CA THR A 117 12.13 -6.96 14.40
C THR A 117 10.97 -6.76 13.43
N PHE A 118 11.13 -5.91 12.41
CA PHE A 118 10.04 -5.55 11.49
C PHE A 118 9.43 -6.75 10.75
N PHE A 119 10.28 -7.58 10.12
CA PHE A 119 9.81 -8.76 9.39
C PHE A 119 9.05 -9.77 10.26
N PRO A 120 9.62 -10.29 11.37
CA PRO A 120 8.92 -11.28 12.20
C PRO A 120 7.65 -10.71 12.83
N LEU A 121 7.64 -9.42 13.18
CA LEU A 121 6.45 -8.72 13.66
C LEU A 121 5.30 -8.77 12.64
N TRP A 122 5.57 -8.41 11.39
CA TRP A 122 4.58 -8.46 10.32
C TRP A 122 4.18 -9.88 9.93
N LEU A 123 5.10 -10.83 9.94
CA LEU A 123 4.79 -12.24 9.71
C LEU A 123 3.79 -12.75 10.77
N CYS A 124 4.05 -12.46 12.05
CA CYS A 124 3.14 -12.80 13.13
C CYS A 124 1.79 -12.08 12.99
N TRP A 125 1.77 -10.83 12.55
CA TRP A 125 0.54 -10.09 12.27
C TRP A 125 -0.30 -10.75 11.17
N ILE A 126 0.31 -11.08 10.03
CA ILE A 126 -0.35 -11.75 8.90
C ILE A 126 -0.98 -13.07 9.34
N ILE A 127 -0.22 -13.90 10.06
CA ILE A 127 -0.70 -15.18 10.57
C ILE A 127 -1.85 -14.95 11.56
N SER A 128 -1.72 -13.99 12.47
CA SER A 128 -2.76 -13.70 13.48
C SER A 128 -4.08 -13.25 12.85
N VAL A 129 -4.04 -12.40 11.82
CA VAL A 129 -5.25 -11.99 11.07
C VAL A 129 -5.88 -13.20 10.37
N ASN A 130 -5.08 -14.06 9.74
CA ASN A 130 -5.57 -15.30 9.14
C ASN A 130 -6.18 -16.25 10.18
N ALA A 131 -5.65 -16.31 11.40
CA ALA A 131 -6.21 -17.11 12.49
C ALA A 131 -7.60 -16.61 12.91
N ILE A 132 -7.79 -15.30 12.96
CA ILE A 132 -9.09 -14.70 13.26
C ILE A 132 -10.12 -15.05 12.19
N ILE A 133 -9.74 -14.99 10.91
CA ILE A 133 -10.61 -15.38 9.78
C ILE A 133 -10.92 -16.89 9.85
N TYR A 134 -9.91 -17.71 10.09
CA TYR A 134 -10.08 -19.16 10.18
C TYR A 134 -11.06 -19.55 11.30
N ARG A 135 -11.09 -18.82 12.42
CA ARG A 135 -12.04 -19.03 13.51
C ARG A 135 -13.51 -18.82 13.07
N SER A 136 -13.79 -17.90 12.15
CA SER A 136 -15.17 -17.61 11.74
C SER A 136 -15.67 -18.57 10.67
N LYS A 137 -14.84 -18.94 9.69
CA LYS A 137 -15.30 -19.68 8.50
C LYS A 137 -14.51 -20.95 8.19
N THR A 138 -13.52 -21.34 9.02
CA THR A 138 -12.56 -22.43 8.73
C THR A 138 -11.87 -22.31 7.36
N GLN A 139 -11.86 -21.10 6.83
CA GLN A 139 -11.31 -20.73 5.53
C GLN A 139 -10.55 -19.42 5.72
N CYS A 140 -9.37 -19.33 5.09
CA CYS A 140 -8.58 -18.11 5.05
C CYS A 140 -7.67 -18.14 3.81
N PRO A 141 -7.20 -16.98 3.31
CA PRO A 141 -6.29 -16.92 2.16
C PRO A 141 -5.12 -17.91 2.25
N MET A 142 -4.52 -18.04 3.44
CA MET A 142 -3.37 -18.91 3.69
C MET A 142 -3.63 -20.39 3.41
N PHE A 143 -4.84 -20.90 3.65
CA PHE A 143 -5.18 -22.32 3.45
C PHE A 143 -6.05 -22.58 2.21
N ASN A 144 -6.79 -21.59 1.73
CA ASN A 144 -7.60 -21.73 0.54
C ASN A 144 -6.73 -21.78 -0.73
N THR A 145 -5.66 -20.97 -0.78
CA THR A 145 -4.76 -20.88 -1.94
C THR A 145 -3.28 -20.75 -1.50
N PRO A 146 -2.74 -21.73 -0.75
CA PRO A 146 -1.46 -21.61 -0.05
C PRO A 146 -0.29 -21.22 -0.97
N SER A 147 -0.16 -21.85 -2.14
CA SER A 147 0.93 -21.56 -3.07
C SER A 147 0.86 -20.14 -3.63
N LYS A 148 -0.34 -19.65 -3.95
CA LYS A 148 -0.55 -18.28 -4.43
C LYS A 148 -0.31 -17.26 -3.32
N PHE A 149 -0.77 -17.56 -2.11
CA PHE A 149 -0.56 -16.72 -0.93
C PHE A 149 0.93 -16.63 -0.57
N LEU A 150 1.67 -17.73 -0.62
CA LEU A 150 3.12 -17.73 -0.40
C LEU A 150 3.85 -16.93 -1.50
N PHE A 151 3.41 -17.07 -2.76
CA PHE A 151 3.98 -16.29 -3.87
C PHE A 151 3.75 -14.78 -3.72
N LEU A 152 2.71 -14.34 -2.99
CA LEU A 152 2.53 -12.91 -2.67
C LEU A 152 3.72 -12.35 -1.90
N PHE A 153 4.39 -13.12 -1.04
CA PHE A 153 5.57 -12.62 -0.32
C PHE A 153 6.69 -12.24 -1.29
N MET A 154 6.96 -13.08 -2.29
CA MET A 154 7.98 -12.81 -3.30
C MET A 154 7.61 -11.60 -4.17
N VAL A 155 6.36 -11.53 -4.65
CA VAL A 155 5.87 -10.42 -5.49
C VAL A 155 5.81 -9.11 -4.70
N SER A 156 5.53 -9.17 -3.40
CA SER A 156 5.46 -8.02 -2.51
C SER A 156 6.78 -7.28 -2.43
N SER A 157 7.90 -7.99 -2.37
CA SER A 157 9.22 -7.35 -2.35
C SER A 157 9.49 -6.57 -3.63
N LEU A 158 9.19 -7.16 -4.80
CA LEU A 158 9.35 -6.49 -6.10
C LEU A 158 8.44 -5.25 -6.22
N PHE A 159 7.21 -5.39 -5.75
CA PHE A 159 6.23 -4.32 -5.72
C PHE A 159 6.73 -3.13 -4.90
N TRP A 160 7.23 -3.35 -3.68
CA TRP A 160 7.71 -2.25 -2.84
C TRP A 160 9.05 -1.66 -3.32
N TRP A 161 9.93 -2.47 -3.93
CA TRP A 161 11.16 -1.95 -4.55
C TRP A 161 10.88 -0.89 -5.63
N ALA A 162 9.73 -0.95 -6.31
CA ALA A 162 9.31 0.11 -7.22
C ALA A 162 9.06 1.44 -6.48
N PHE A 163 8.43 1.40 -5.29
CA PHE A 163 8.23 2.58 -4.45
C PHE A 163 9.54 3.12 -3.89
N GLU A 164 10.47 2.26 -3.48
CA GLU A 164 11.83 2.69 -3.08
C GLU A 164 12.58 3.37 -4.22
N PHE A 165 12.36 2.94 -5.46
CA PHE A 165 12.91 3.62 -6.63
C PHE A 165 12.26 4.99 -6.86
N LEU A 166 10.92 5.06 -6.84
CA LEU A 166 10.17 6.33 -6.99
C LEU A 166 10.51 7.33 -5.89
N ASN A 167 10.73 6.86 -4.67
CA ASN A 167 11.10 7.70 -3.53
C ASN A 167 12.45 8.42 -3.74
N ARG A 168 13.33 7.95 -4.62
CA ARG A 168 14.58 8.66 -4.94
C ARG A 168 14.33 10.04 -5.57
N PHE A 169 13.20 10.19 -6.27
CA PHE A 169 12.82 11.43 -6.95
C PHE A 169 12.13 12.42 -6.03
N VAL A 170 11.33 11.93 -5.09
CA VAL A 170 10.47 12.77 -4.25
C VAL A 170 10.92 12.88 -2.81
N GLY A 171 11.78 11.96 -2.33
CA GLY A 171 12.33 11.97 -0.97
C GLY A 171 11.28 12.03 0.14
N ASN A 172 10.12 11.38 -0.04
CA ASN A 172 9.02 11.39 0.92
C ASN A 172 9.42 10.72 2.25
N TRP A 173 10.28 9.70 2.20
CA TRP A 173 10.81 9.02 3.40
C TRP A 173 12.30 8.70 3.28
N TYR A 174 12.94 8.48 4.43
CA TYR A 174 14.30 7.95 4.52
C TYR A 174 14.43 7.03 5.73
N TYR A 175 15.37 6.09 5.67
CA TYR A 175 15.60 5.12 6.75
C TYR A 175 16.68 5.60 7.72
N THR A 176 16.42 5.38 9.01
CA THR A 176 17.36 5.58 10.12
C THR A 176 17.60 4.23 10.82
N GLY A 177 18.79 4.03 11.38
CA GLY A 177 19.13 2.78 12.08
C GLY A 177 19.31 1.54 11.19
N SER A 178 19.48 1.72 9.88
CA SER A 178 19.61 0.63 8.89
C SER A 178 20.77 0.85 7.90
N GLN A 179 21.93 1.25 8.41
CA GLN A 179 23.12 1.49 7.59
C GLN A 179 23.85 0.16 7.33
N TYR A 180 23.53 -0.46 6.20
CA TYR A 180 24.12 -1.73 5.77
C TYR A 180 24.84 -1.59 4.42
N PRO A 181 25.87 -2.41 4.15
CA PRO A 181 26.43 -2.58 2.81
C PRO A 181 25.36 -3.02 1.80
N GLY A 182 25.61 -2.81 0.49
CA GLY A 182 24.64 -3.04 -0.58
C GLY A 182 23.89 -4.38 -0.50
N LEU A 183 24.61 -5.50 -0.56
CA LEU A 183 23.97 -6.83 -0.57
C LEU A 183 23.18 -7.11 0.71
N GLU A 184 23.73 -6.73 1.86
CA GLU A 184 23.06 -6.92 3.16
C GLU A 184 21.79 -6.08 3.26
N TYR A 185 21.85 -4.80 2.87
CA TYR A 185 20.67 -3.95 2.75
C TYR A 185 19.63 -4.57 1.82
N PHE A 186 20.05 -5.04 0.65
CA PHE A 186 19.15 -5.66 -0.33
C PHE A 186 18.38 -6.84 0.28
N LEU A 187 19.07 -7.76 0.94
CA LEU A 187 18.46 -8.96 1.53
C LEU A 187 17.50 -8.60 2.68
N LEU A 188 17.93 -7.75 3.61
CA LEU A 188 17.13 -7.36 4.77
C LEU A 188 15.90 -6.51 4.39
N ALA A 189 16.07 -5.57 3.46
CA ALA A 189 14.99 -4.76 2.93
C ALA A 189 14.00 -5.62 2.12
N THR A 190 14.49 -6.49 1.24
CA THR A 190 13.65 -7.43 0.47
C THR A 190 12.78 -8.28 1.39
N LEU A 191 13.36 -8.78 2.48
CA LEU A 191 12.63 -9.55 3.48
C LEU A 191 11.53 -8.71 4.14
N SER A 192 11.84 -7.48 4.55
CA SER A 192 10.86 -6.55 5.14
C SER A 192 9.73 -6.20 4.16
N PHE A 193 10.07 -5.96 2.89
CA PHE A 193 9.12 -5.62 1.83
C PHE A 193 8.21 -6.77 1.42
N SER A 194 8.59 -8.01 1.75
CA SER A 194 7.81 -9.20 1.41
C SER A 194 6.46 -9.28 2.14
N THR A 195 6.24 -8.48 3.18
CA THR A 195 5.04 -8.59 4.03
C THR A 195 3.87 -7.72 3.59
N VAL A 196 4.08 -6.78 2.66
CA VAL A 196 3.09 -5.74 2.31
C VAL A 196 1.83 -6.32 1.67
N LEU A 197 1.95 -7.01 0.53
CA LEU A 197 0.80 -7.61 -0.15
C LEU A 197 0.07 -8.68 0.68
N PRO A 198 0.76 -9.65 1.34
CA PRO A 198 0.06 -10.64 2.16
C PRO A 198 -0.65 -10.02 3.37
N ALA A 199 -0.13 -8.93 3.96
CA ALA A 199 -0.82 -8.18 5.01
C ALA A 199 -2.12 -7.55 4.50
N VAL A 200 -2.06 -6.83 3.38
CA VAL A 200 -3.24 -6.17 2.79
C VAL A 200 -4.28 -7.21 2.36
N GLU A 201 -3.88 -8.33 1.75
CA GLU A 201 -4.79 -9.41 1.38
C GLU A 201 -5.50 -10.00 2.60
N SER A 202 -4.74 -10.29 3.66
CA SER A 202 -5.27 -10.85 4.90
C SER A 202 -6.26 -9.90 5.56
N MET A 203 -5.93 -8.60 5.60
CA MET A 203 -6.81 -7.59 6.18
C MET A 203 -8.09 -7.40 5.38
N LYS A 204 -7.98 -7.37 4.05
CA LYS A 204 -9.15 -7.33 3.16
C LYS A 204 -10.03 -8.55 3.36
N ALA A 205 -9.45 -9.75 3.42
CA ALA A 205 -10.21 -10.98 3.68
C ALA A 205 -10.92 -10.93 5.05
N TYR A 206 -10.27 -10.37 6.07
CA TYR A 206 -10.87 -10.15 7.38
C TYR A 206 -12.04 -9.17 7.35
N LEU A 207 -11.91 -8.02 6.68
CA LEU A 207 -13.01 -7.06 6.51
C LEU A 207 -14.21 -7.70 5.80
N LEU A 208 -13.94 -8.55 4.82
CA LEU A 208 -14.98 -9.31 4.12
C LEU A 208 -15.55 -10.48 4.95
N THR A 209 -15.09 -10.76 6.17
CA THR A 209 -15.83 -11.71 7.04
C THR A 209 -17.13 -11.09 7.56
N PHE A 210 -17.20 -9.76 7.63
CA PHE A 210 -18.34 -9.04 8.17
C PHE A 210 -19.43 -8.82 7.10
N ALA A 211 -20.60 -9.44 7.29
CA ALA A 211 -21.73 -9.29 6.39
C ALA A 211 -22.17 -7.82 6.22
N TRP A 212 -22.14 -7.03 7.31
CA TRP A 212 -22.47 -5.61 7.25
C TRP A 212 -21.52 -4.85 6.31
N PHE A 213 -20.23 -5.18 6.31
CA PHE A 213 -19.25 -4.54 5.44
C PHE A 213 -19.49 -4.90 3.98
N LYS A 214 -19.72 -6.20 3.68
CA LYS A 214 -20.03 -6.65 2.32
C LYS A 214 -21.26 -5.98 1.73
N ASN A 215 -22.34 -5.87 2.49
CA ASN A 215 -23.61 -5.38 1.95
C ASN A 215 -23.62 -3.86 1.81
N ARG A 216 -22.85 -3.15 2.65
CA ARG A 216 -22.89 -1.69 2.71
C ARG A 216 -22.50 -1.01 1.40
N PHE A 217 -21.57 -1.60 0.66
CA PHE A 217 -20.98 -0.98 -0.52
C PHE A 217 -21.56 -1.48 -1.86
N LYS A 218 -22.47 -2.47 -1.85
CA LYS A 218 -23.06 -3.09 -3.06
C LYS A 218 -24.06 -2.25 -3.85
N HIS A 219 -24.75 -1.30 -3.20
CA HIS A 219 -25.82 -0.50 -3.81
C HIS A 219 -25.51 0.99 -3.71
N ALA A 220 -24.34 1.44 -4.18
CA ALA A 220 -24.03 2.86 -4.30
C ALA A 220 -24.44 3.39 -5.67
N ARG A 221 -24.29 4.71 -5.91
CA ARG A 221 -24.49 5.28 -7.23
C ARG A 221 -23.48 4.66 -8.21
N PRO A 222 -23.94 4.11 -9.36
CA PRO A 222 -23.05 3.60 -10.39
C PRO A 222 -22.09 4.67 -10.91
N LEU A 223 -20.84 4.30 -11.13
CA LEU A 223 -19.84 5.13 -11.81
C LEU A 223 -19.65 4.60 -13.24
N HIS A 224 -20.42 5.15 -14.17
CA HIS A 224 -20.40 4.72 -15.56
C HIS A 224 -19.09 5.14 -16.27
N GLY A 225 -18.64 4.33 -17.23
CA GLY A 225 -17.53 4.67 -18.12
C GLY A 225 -16.14 4.32 -17.60
N THR A 226 -16.03 3.67 -16.43
CA THR A 226 -14.73 3.25 -15.86
C THR A 226 -14.04 2.13 -16.67
N GLY A 227 -14.78 1.40 -17.50
CA GLY A 227 -14.27 0.41 -18.44
C GLY A 227 -14.11 0.95 -19.87
N SER A 228 -14.39 2.23 -20.12
CA SER A 228 -14.31 2.80 -21.47
C SER A 228 -12.86 2.96 -21.94
N ARG A 229 -12.60 2.75 -23.24
CA ARG A 229 -11.26 2.96 -23.82
C ARG A 229 -10.74 4.37 -23.57
N SER A 230 -11.60 5.39 -23.67
CA SER A 230 -11.25 6.79 -23.41
C SER A 230 -10.78 7.01 -21.97
N PHE A 231 -11.45 6.39 -20.99
CA PHE A 231 -11.03 6.46 -19.60
C PHE A 231 -9.68 5.76 -19.38
N GLY A 232 -9.46 4.58 -20.00
CA GLY A 232 -8.17 3.91 -19.99
C GLY A 232 -7.04 4.76 -20.59
N LEU A 233 -7.28 5.41 -21.73
CA LEU A 233 -6.32 6.32 -22.37
C LEU A 233 -6.02 7.53 -21.48
N LEU A 234 -7.05 8.13 -20.86
CA LEU A 234 -6.88 9.25 -19.94
C LEU A 234 -6.01 8.87 -18.74
N MET A 235 -6.25 7.71 -18.12
CA MET A 235 -5.45 7.21 -17.00
C MET A 235 -3.98 7.00 -17.39
N VAL A 236 -3.73 6.37 -18.54
CA VAL A 236 -2.36 6.13 -19.02
C VAL A 236 -1.65 7.44 -19.38
N ALA A 237 -2.30 8.30 -20.16
CA ALA A 237 -1.71 9.56 -20.62
C ALA A 237 -1.43 10.53 -19.47
N SER A 238 -2.40 10.75 -18.58
CA SER A 238 -2.23 11.65 -17.43
C SER A 238 -1.12 11.15 -16.49
N SER A 239 -1.08 9.85 -16.20
CA SER A 239 -0.03 9.26 -15.36
C SER A 239 1.34 9.29 -16.02
N GLY A 240 1.40 9.08 -17.34
CA GLY A 240 2.60 9.20 -18.14
C GLY A 240 3.22 10.60 -18.04
N VAL A 241 2.39 11.63 -18.23
CA VAL A 241 2.80 13.03 -18.12
C VAL A 241 3.20 13.36 -16.69
N LEU A 242 2.36 13.05 -15.70
CA LEU A 242 2.63 13.39 -14.30
C LEU A 242 3.90 12.74 -13.76
N LEU A 243 4.13 11.45 -14.01
CA LEU A 243 5.38 10.78 -13.60
C LEU A 243 6.61 11.35 -14.31
N SER A 244 6.47 11.76 -15.57
CA SER A 244 7.57 12.47 -16.26
C SER A 244 7.84 13.82 -15.61
N LEU A 245 6.79 14.55 -15.24
CA LEU A 245 6.92 15.83 -14.55
C LEU A 245 7.46 15.71 -13.12
N VAL A 246 7.33 14.56 -12.44
CA VAL A 246 7.93 14.32 -11.12
C VAL A 246 9.45 14.53 -11.16
N GLY A 247 10.13 14.07 -12.22
CA GLY A 247 11.57 14.31 -12.38
C GLY A 247 11.94 15.79 -12.56
N ILE A 248 10.96 16.65 -12.89
CA ILE A 248 11.16 18.09 -13.10
C ILE A 248 10.74 18.91 -11.87
N PHE A 249 9.56 18.61 -11.31
CA PHE A 249 8.90 19.32 -10.22
C PHE A 249 8.56 18.38 -9.04
N PRO A 250 9.56 17.75 -8.41
CA PRO A 250 9.35 16.69 -7.43
C PRO A 250 8.62 17.17 -6.16
N GLU A 251 8.90 18.38 -5.66
CA GLU A 251 8.24 18.91 -4.46
C GLU A 251 6.75 19.18 -4.65
N ILE A 252 6.33 19.58 -5.86
CA ILE A 252 4.92 19.88 -6.16
C ILE A 252 4.15 18.58 -6.43
N LEU A 253 4.79 17.64 -7.14
CA LEU A 253 4.17 16.40 -7.61
C LEU A 253 4.47 15.18 -6.73
N PHE A 254 5.00 15.40 -5.52
CA PHE A 254 5.45 14.34 -4.59
C PHE A 254 4.39 13.26 -4.32
N PHE A 255 3.11 13.62 -4.33
CA PHE A 255 1.99 12.72 -4.06
C PHE A 255 1.61 11.85 -5.26
N THR A 256 1.98 12.25 -6.48
CA THR A 256 1.59 11.54 -7.71
C THR A 256 2.22 10.16 -7.81
N VAL A 257 3.37 9.92 -7.17
CA VAL A 257 4.00 8.60 -7.12
C VAL A 257 3.16 7.55 -6.39
N TRP A 258 2.16 7.97 -5.60
CA TRP A 258 1.21 7.08 -4.91
C TRP A 258 -0.10 6.85 -5.69
N LEU A 259 -0.30 7.56 -6.82
CA LEU A 259 -1.52 7.51 -7.63
C LEU A 259 -1.26 7.02 -9.06
N CYS A 260 -0.20 7.52 -9.68
CA CYS A 260 0.10 7.25 -11.08
C CYS A 260 0.46 5.79 -11.37
N PRO A 261 1.19 5.05 -10.50
CA PRO A 261 1.37 3.61 -10.69
C PRO A 261 0.05 2.84 -10.75
N LEU A 262 -0.85 3.08 -9.79
CA LEU A 262 -2.22 2.55 -9.79
C LEU A 262 -2.97 2.87 -11.10
N PHE A 263 -2.97 4.13 -11.52
CA PHE A 263 -3.68 4.57 -12.73
C PHE A 263 -3.09 3.99 -14.01
N LEU A 264 -1.77 3.85 -14.11
CA LEU A 264 -1.13 3.14 -15.22
C LEU A 264 -1.60 1.68 -15.27
N LEU A 265 -1.54 0.97 -14.14
CA LEU A 265 -1.95 -0.43 -14.08
C LEU A 265 -3.43 -0.62 -14.42
N ILE A 266 -4.33 0.23 -13.88
CA ILE A 266 -5.76 0.21 -14.22
C ILE A 266 -5.97 0.54 -15.71
N GLY A 267 -5.31 1.60 -16.20
CA GLY A 267 -5.43 2.06 -17.58
C GLY A 267 -5.04 0.98 -18.59
N PHE A 268 -3.90 0.31 -18.40
CA PHE A 268 -3.48 -0.80 -19.27
C PHE A 268 -4.43 -2.00 -19.20
N ARG A 269 -5.03 -2.31 -18.04
CA ARG A 269 -6.07 -3.34 -17.93
C ARG A 269 -7.34 -2.95 -18.71
N ILE A 270 -7.80 -1.71 -18.61
CA ILE A 270 -8.96 -1.21 -19.37
C ILE A 270 -8.69 -1.27 -20.89
N LEU A 271 -7.53 -0.79 -21.34
CA LEU A 271 -7.15 -0.83 -22.75
C LEU A 271 -7.00 -2.26 -23.29
N SER A 272 -6.80 -3.22 -22.40
CA SER A 272 -6.76 -4.65 -22.72
C SER A 272 -8.13 -5.34 -22.61
N GLY A 273 -9.21 -4.58 -22.34
CA GLY A 273 -10.58 -5.10 -22.19
C GLY A 273 -10.74 -6.01 -20.97
N ARG A 274 -9.97 -5.77 -19.91
CA ARG A 274 -9.95 -6.61 -18.71
C ARG A 274 -10.73 -5.98 -17.56
N HIS A 275 -11.19 -6.86 -16.67
CA HIS A 275 -11.64 -6.47 -15.35
C HIS A 275 -10.53 -5.73 -14.60
N HIS A 276 -10.92 -4.72 -13.83
CA HIS A 276 -10.07 -3.92 -12.96
C HIS A 276 -10.80 -3.66 -11.63
N ILE A 277 -10.11 -3.10 -10.63
CA ILE A 277 -10.66 -2.91 -9.28
C ILE A 277 -11.92 -2.02 -9.24
N LEU A 278 -12.10 -1.15 -10.24
CA LEU A 278 -13.27 -0.29 -10.39
C LEU A 278 -14.42 -0.91 -11.19
N SER A 279 -14.27 -2.12 -11.77
CA SER A 279 -15.32 -2.70 -12.62
C SER A 279 -16.63 -2.95 -11.86
N GLY A 280 -16.58 -3.24 -10.55
CA GLY A 280 -17.79 -3.34 -9.72
C GLY A 280 -18.54 -2.00 -9.58
N ALA A 281 -17.82 -0.87 -9.64
CA ALA A 281 -18.39 0.46 -9.46
C ALA A 281 -19.35 0.83 -10.61
N GLU A 282 -19.19 0.24 -11.80
CA GLU A 282 -20.12 0.42 -12.93
C GLU A 282 -21.54 -0.07 -12.62
N ASN A 283 -21.67 -1.02 -11.70
CA ASN A 283 -22.96 -1.54 -11.23
C ASN A 283 -23.32 -1.04 -9.82
N GLY A 284 -22.56 -0.07 -9.30
CA GLY A 284 -22.75 0.46 -7.95
C GLY A 284 -22.16 -0.38 -6.82
N ASP A 285 -21.37 -1.41 -7.12
CA ASP A 285 -20.69 -2.24 -6.12
C ASP A 285 -19.25 -1.78 -5.87
N TYR A 286 -19.06 -1.07 -4.75
CA TYR A 286 -17.76 -0.56 -4.30
C TYR A 286 -17.13 -1.45 -3.22
N THR A 287 -17.64 -2.66 -3.00
CA THR A 287 -17.22 -3.51 -1.87
C THR A 287 -15.73 -3.80 -1.90
N MET A 288 -15.20 -4.17 -3.06
CA MET A 288 -13.76 -4.46 -3.19
C MET A 288 -12.90 -3.20 -3.07
N VAL A 289 -13.36 -2.08 -3.65
CA VAL A 289 -12.69 -0.77 -3.51
C VAL A 289 -12.60 -0.38 -2.04
N ALA A 290 -13.72 -0.42 -1.32
CA ALA A 290 -13.77 -0.10 0.10
C ALA A 290 -12.97 -1.09 0.95
N ALA A 291 -13.02 -2.39 0.64
CA ALA A 291 -12.28 -3.41 1.38
C ALA A 291 -10.77 -3.22 1.27
N TYR A 292 -10.26 -3.00 0.06
CA TYR A 292 -8.83 -2.79 -0.15
C TYR A 292 -8.35 -1.42 0.33
N ALA A 293 -9.13 -0.36 0.14
CA ALA A 293 -8.79 0.96 0.68
C ALA A 293 -8.74 0.93 2.22
N ALA A 294 -9.73 0.31 2.87
CA ALA A 294 -9.73 0.14 4.33
C ALA A 294 -8.62 -0.80 4.82
N ALA A 295 -8.33 -1.89 4.07
CA ALA A 295 -7.22 -2.77 4.38
C ALA A 295 -5.88 -2.03 4.31
N GLY A 296 -5.67 -1.24 3.24
CA GLY A 296 -4.50 -0.37 3.09
C GLY A 296 -4.37 0.61 4.24
N LEU A 297 -5.45 1.33 4.60
CA LEU A 297 -5.44 2.28 5.72
C LEU A 297 -5.15 1.63 7.08
N ILE A 298 -5.75 0.46 7.35
CA ILE A 298 -5.53 -0.26 8.60
C ILE A 298 -4.11 -0.82 8.67
N CYS A 299 -3.60 -1.38 7.57
CA CYS A 299 -2.19 -1.79 7.50
C CYS A 299 -1.26 -0.59 7.65
N GLY A 300 -1.59 0.55 7.02
CA GLY A 300 -0.94 1.85 7.21
C GLY A 300 -0.80 2.24 8.66
N PHE A 301 -1.91 2.26 9.39
CA PHE A 301 -1.90 2.53 10.83
C PHE A 301 -0.95 1.60 11.60
N PHE A 302 -0.96 0.29 11.32
CA PHE A 302 -0.04 -0.64 11.98
C PHE A 302 1.41 -0.50 11.51
N TRP A 303 1.67 -0.13 10.25
CA TRP A 303 3.02 0.17 9.76
C TRP A 303 3.60 1.32 10.57
N GLU A 304 2.86 2.40 10.70
CA GLU A 304 3.29 3.60 11.42
C GLU A 304 3.43 3.35 12.93
N MET A 305 2.49 2.62 13.53
CA MET A 305 2.59 2.21 14.93
C MET A 305 3.86 1.40 15.17
N PHE A 306 4.07 0.32 14.40
CA PHE A 306 5.23 -0.55 14.59
C PHE A 306 6.56 0.17 14.28
N ASN A 307 6.55 1.13 13.36
CA ASN A 307 7.72 1.91 12.99
C ASN A 307 8.19 2.88 14.09
N MET A 308 7.26 3.54 14.81
CA MET A 308 7.55 4.66 15.72
C MET A 308 8.75 4.43 16.66
N TYR A 309 8.77 3.30 17.37
CA TYR A 309 9.84 2.97 18.33
C TYR A 309 10.80 1.89 17.83
N SER A 310 10.76 1.50 16.55
CA SER A 310 11.71 0.53 15.99
C SER A 310 13.12 1.13 15.83
N LEU A 311 14.16 0.30 15.92
CA LEU A 311 15.55 0.77 15.79
C LEU A 311 15.86 1.17 14.35
N ALA A 312 15.63 0.23 13.43
CA ALA A 312 15.55 0.51 12.01
C ALA A 312 14.13 0.99 11.72
N ARG A 313 13.99 2.25 11.32
CA ARG A 313 12.69 2.89 11.07
C ARG A 313 12.77 3.87 9.91
N TRP A 314 11.66 4.08 9.22
CA TRP A 314 11.55 5.19 8.27
C TRP A 314 11.05 6.45 8.96
N GLN A 315 11.50 7.60 8.47
CA GLN A 315 10.99 8.90 8.87
C GLN A 315 10.47 9.61 7.63
N TYR A 316 9.36 10.31 7.78
CA TYR A 316 8.77 11.08 6.69
C TYR A 316 9.36 12.49 6.67
N SER A 317 9.43 13.04 5.46
CA SER A 317 9.68 14.44 5.20
C SER A 317 8.85 14.79 3.98
N ILE A 318 7.71 15.44 4.21
CA ILE A 318 6.70 15.66 3.18
C ILE A 318 6.57 17.16 2.91
N PRO A 319 6.74 17.63 1.67
CA PRO A 319 6.67 19.06 1.39
C PRO A 319 5.28 19.62 1.75
N TYR A 320 5.27 20.79 2.40
CA TYR A 320 4.09 21.59 2.72
C TYR A 320 3.10 21.05 3.77
N VAL A 321 3.02 19.74 4.00
CA VAL A 321 1.95 19.11 4.81
C VAL A 321 2.44 18.27 5.99
N ASP A 322 3.73 18.31 6.29
CA ASP A 322 4.40 17.53 7.34
C ASP A 322 4.11 18.06 8.76
N ILE A 323 2.84 17.97 9.18
CA ILE A 323 2.36 18.34 10.53
C ILE A 323 1.30 17.34 11.03
N LEU A 324 0.92 17.49 12.31
CA LEU A 324 -0.13 16.67 12.96
C LEU A 324 0.15 15.17 12.84
N HIS A 325 1.37 14.77 13.20
CA HIS A 325 1.80 13.39 13.09
C HIS A 325 0.98 12.47 14.00
N VAL A 326 0.51 11.36 13.43
CA VAL A 326 0.02 10.21 14.17
C VAL A 326 1.04 9.11 13.96
N PHE A 327 1.80 8.81 15.01
CA PHE A 327 3.09 8.10 14.93
C PHE A 327 4.09 8.90 14.07
N GLU A 328 4.74 8.30 13.06
CA GLU A 328 5.72 8.99 12.20
C GLU A 328 5.09 9.67 10.97
N MET A 329 3.84 9.34 10.61
CA MET A 329 3.17 9.85 9.41
C MET A 329 2.32 11.10 9.71
N PRO A 330 2.41 12.17 8.88
CA PRO A 330 1.47 13.30 8.94
C PRO A 330 0.01 12.85 8.74
N LEU A 331 -0.94 13.53 9.38
CA LEU A 331 -2.35 13.15 9.32
C LEU A 331 -2.88 13.00 7.88
N LEU A 332 -2.56 13.95 6.99
CA LEU A 332 -2.98 13.89 5.58
C LEU A 332 -2.30 12.76 4.80
N GLY A 333 -1.11 12.33 5.25
CA GLY A 333 -0.37 11.22 4.67
C GLY A 333 -1.12 9.89 4.70
N TYR A 334 -1.97 9.67 5.72
CA TYR A 334 -2.79 8.47 5.83
C TYR A 334 -3.77 8.29 4.66
N ALA A 335 -4.15 9.38 3.99
CA ALA A 335 -4.99 9.29 2.79
C ALA A 335 -4.28 8.58 1.63
N GLY A 336 -2.94 8.54 1.61
CA GLY A 336 -2.14 7.80 0.64
C GLY A 336 -2.32 6.28 0.73
N TYR A 337 -2.65 5.73 1.91
CA TYR A 337 -2.90 4.30 2.07
C TYR A 337 -4.18 3.83 1.38
N LEU A 338 -5.12 4.73 1.10
CA LEU A 338 -6.40 4.43 0.44
C LEU A 338 -6.18 4.00 -1.04
N PRO A 339 -5.56 4.83 -1.92
CA PRO A 339 -5.20 4.39 -3.26
C PRO A 339 -4.12 3.31 -3.25
N PHE A 340 -3.18 3.33 -2.31
CA PHE A 340 -2.17 2.28 -2.17
C PHE A 340 -2.78 0.89 -1.95
N GLY A 341 -3.84 0.79 -1.14
CA GLY A 341 -4.60 -0.45 -0.97
C GLY A 341 -5.23 -0.94 -2.28
N LEU A 342 -5.73 -0.03 -3.13
CA LEU A 342 -6.24 -0.38 -4.46
C LEU A 342 -5.12 -0.83 -5.40
N GLU A 343 -3.93 -0.27 -5.26
CA GLU A 343 -2.76 -0.69 -6.04
C GLU A 343 -2.32 -2.11 -5.66
N CYS A 344 -2.26 -2.39 -4.36
CA CYS A 344 -2.07 -3.73 -3.84
C CYS A 344 -3.12 -4.69 -4.44
N ALA A 345 -4.38 -4.27 -4.52
CA ALA A 345 -5.46 -5.08 -5.11
C ALA A 345 -5.16 -5.51 -6.55
N VAL A 346 -4.64 -4.60 -7.38
CA VAL A 346 -4.33 -4.90 -8.78
C VAL A 346 -3.24 -5.97 -8.91
N ILE A 347 -2.21 -5.90 -8.05
CA ILE A 347 -1.13 -6.90 -8.03
C ILE A 347 -1.59 -8.21 -7.40
N ILE A 348 -2.35 -8.15 -6.31
CA ILE A 348 -2.88 -9.35 -5.64
C ILE A 348 -3.83 -10.12 -6.58
N GLU A 349 -4.73 -9.44 -7.29
CA GLU A 349 -5.63 -10.08 -8.26
C GLU A 349 -4.90 -10.79 -9.39
N LEU A 350 -3.73 -10.27 -9.80
CA LEU A 350 -2.89 -10.93 -10.82
C LEU A 350 -2.43 -12.31 -10.35
N ILE A 351 -2.07 -12.43 -9.07
CA ILE A 351 -1.52 -13.66 -8.49
C ILE A 351 -2.62 -14.60 -8.01
N MET A 352 -3.58 -14.06 -7.27
CA MET A 352 -4.64 -14.84 -6.64
C MET A 352 -5.74 -15.22 -7.63
N GLY A 353 -5.95 -14.41 -8.67
CA GLY A 353 -7.12 -14.43 -9.53
C GLY A 353 -8.24 -13.55 -8.97
N LYS A 354 -9.39 -13.52 -9.66
CA LYS A 354 -10.56 -12.79 -9.15
C LYS A 354 -10.94 -13.34 -7.76
N PRO A 355 -11.22 -12.47 -6.78
CA PRO A 355 -11.96 -12.90 -5.60
C PRO A 355 -13.32 -13.40 -6.09
N SER A 356 -13.60 -14.68 -5.83
CA SER A 356 -14.88 -15.33 -6.12
C SER A 356 -16.03 -14.71 -5.33
#